data_AF-A0A6H9RZ43-F1
#
_entry.id   AF-A0A6H9RZ43-F1
#
_cell.length_a   1.000
_cell.length_b   1.000
_cell.length_c   1.000
_cell.angle_alpha   90.00
_cell.angle_beta   90.00
_cell.angle_gamma   90.00
#
_symmetry.space_group_name_H-M   'P 1'
#
loop_
_entity.id
_entity.type
_entity.pdbx_description
1 polymer ?
#
loop_
_entity_poly.entity_id
_entity_poly.type
_entity_poly.pdbx_seq_one_letter_code
_entity_poly.pdbx_strand_id
1 'polypeptide(L)'
;SSGKTTVKEMLASILRTRGPVLATRGNLNNDLGVPLTLLELAPEHSAAVIELGASRLGEIAYTVGMTKPHVAVLNNAGTAHVGEFGGPEKIVEAKGEIIEGLDADGVAVLNLDDKAFEIWKTRAGERKVLTFALSNLAANFYASDLD
;
A
#
# COMPACT_ATOMS: atom_id res chain seq x y z
N SER A 1 -10.53 0.76 -6.47
CA SER A 1 -9.51 -0.18 -5.95
C SER A 1 -9.99 -1.04 -4.79
N SER A 2 -9.55 -2.29 -4.76
CA SER A 2 -9.99 -3.34 -3.82
C SER A 2 -8.81 -4.12 -3.20
N GLY A 3 -9.06 -4.88 -2.14
CA GLY A 3 -8.12 -5.87 -1.59
C GLY A 3 -7.16 -5.38 -0.50
N LYS A 4 -7.20 -4.09 -0.12
CA LYS A 4 -6.30 -3.53 0.91
C LYS A 4 -6.42 -4.26 2.25
N THR A 5 -7.65 -4.42 2.74
CA THR A 5 -7.93 -5.09 4.01
C THR A 5 -7.49 -6.56 4.00
N THR A 6 -7.70 -7.28 2.89
CA THR A 6 -7.24 -8.67 2.74
C THR A 6 -5.72 -8.76 2.80
N VAL A 7 -5.00 -7.91 2.07
CA VAL A 7 -3.53 -7.87 2.10
C VAL A 7 -3.02 -7.51 3.50
N LYS A 8 -3.64 -6.54 4.16
CA LYS A 8 -3.33 -6.15 5.54
C LYS A 8 -3.48 -7.33 6.51
N GLU A 9 -4.60 -8.06 6.45
CA GLU A 9 -4.82 -9.23 7.33
C GLU A 9 -3.84 -10.38 7.03
N MET A 10 -3.58 -10.67 5.76
CA MET A 10 -2.58 -11.69 5.37
C MET A 10 -1.19 -11.33 5.87
N LEU A 11 -0.74 -10.09 5.66
CA LEU A 11 0.57 -9.63 6.10
C LEU A 11 0.68 -9.60 7.63
N ALA A 12 -0.35 -9.11 8.32
CA ALA A 12 -0.38 -9.11 9.78
C ALA A 12 -0.34 -10.54 10.34
N SER A 13 -1.05 -11.50 9.73
CA SER A 13 -1.00 -12.91 10.10
C SER A 13 0.42 -13.49 9.96
N ILE A 14 1.08 -13.24 8.82
CA ILE A 14 2.46 -13.69 8.59
C ILE A 14 3.43 -13.07 9.61
N LEU A 15 3.37 -11.76 9.83
CA LEU A 15 4.28 -11.07 10.74
C LEU A 15 4.06 -11.47 12.21
N ARG A 16 2.82 -11.79 12.61
CA ARG A 16 2.52 -12.29 13.96
C ARG A 16 3.22 -13.60 14.30
N THR A 17 3.65 -14.37 13.30
CA THR A 17 4.50 -15.56 13.53
C THR A 17 5.90 -15.22 14.07
N ARG A 18 6.30 -13.93 14.01
CA ARG A 18 7.63 -13.45 14.41
C ARG A 18 7.62 -12.51 15.62
N GLY A 19 6.46 -12.00 16.05
CA GLY A 19 6.34 -11.11 17.19
C GLY A 19 5.01 -10.35 17.23
N PRO A 20 4.78 -9.47 18.22
CA PRO A 20 3.58 -8.65 18.28
C PRO A 20 3.52 -7.66 17.12
N VAL A 21 2.32 -7.49 16.53
CA VAL A 21 2.08 -6.65 15.35
C VAL A 21 0.84 -5.81 15.54
N LEU A 22 1.00 -4.49 15.38
CA LEU A 22 -0.12 -3.57 15.24
C LEU A 22 -0.66 -3.62 13.80
N ALA A 23 -1.98 -3.67 13.63
CA ALA A 23 -2.59 -3.57 12.30
C ALA A 23 -3.86 -2.70 12.36
N THR A 24 -4.13 -1.94 11.29
CA THR A 24 -5.33 -1.11 11.21
C THR A 24 -6.59 -1.92 11.51
N ARG A 25 -7.42 -1.44 12.44
CA ARG A 25 -8.68 -2.07 12.84
C ARG A 25 -9.84 -1.53 12.00
N GLY A 26 -10.73 -2.42 11.57
CA GLY A 26 -11.90 -2.04 10.79
C GLY A 26 -11.53 -1.23 9.54
N ASN A 27 -12.11 -0.05 9.41
CA ASN A 27 -11.91 0.90 8.30
C ASN A 27 -11.18 2.18 8.73
N LEU A 28 -10.35 2.14 9.79
CA LEU A 28 -9.56 3.27 10.28
C LEU A 28 -8.36 3.59 9.36
N ASN A 29 -8.64 3.86 8.08
CA ASN A 29 -7.64 4.02 7.02
C ASN A 29 -7.60 5.43 6.40
N ASN A 30 -8.37 6.39 6.94
CA ASN A 30 -8.41 7.77 6.48
C ASN A 30 -7.55 8.71 7.36
N ASP A 31 -7.63 10.01 7.09
CA ASP A 31 -6.95 11.09 7.80
C ASP A 31 -7.17 11.12 9.32
N LEU A 32 -8.29 10.58 9.82
CA LEU A 32 -8.56 10.41 11.26
C LEU A 32 -8.19 9.01 11.79
N GLY A 33 -8.50 7.97 11.03
CA GLY A 33 -8.30 6.58 11.46
C GLY A 33 -6.83 6.17 11.53
N VAL A 34 -6.00 6.69 10.62
CA VAL A 34 -4.56 6.43 10.60
C VAL A 34 -3.87 6.95 11.87
N PRO A 35 -4.00 8.24 12.28
CA PRO A 35 -3.37 8.71 13.50
C PRO A 35 -3.91 8.00 14.75
N LEU A 36 -5.19 7.64 14.80
CA LEU A 36 -5.74 6.83 15.90
C LEU A 36 -5.06 5.45 15.97
N THR A 37 -4.85 4.79 14.82
CA THR A 37 -4.12 3.53 14.76
C THR A 37 -2.67 3.73 15.23
N LEU A 38 -1.99 4.80 14.82
CA LEU A 38 -0.60 5.08 15.21
C LEU A 38 -0.47 5.35 16.71
N LEU A 39 -1.47 5.93 17.37
CA LEU A 39 -1.49 6.12 18.82
C LEU A 39 -1.60 4.81 19.62
N GLU A 40 -1.98 3.70 18.99
CA GLU A 40 -1.96 2.36 19.59
C GLU A 40 -0.56 1.70 19.51
N LEU A 41 0.44 2.35 18.89
CA LEU A 41 1.82 1.86 18.92
C LEU A 41 2.35 1.79 20.36
N ALA A 42 3.12 0.73 20.63
CA ALA A 42 3.59 0.39 21.95
C ALA A 42 4.93 -0.35 21.84
N PRO A 43 5.82 -0.30 22.85
CA PRO A 43 7.19 -0.83 22.76
C PRO A 43 7.30 -2.34 22.44
N GLU A 44 6.25 -3.12 22.71
CA GLU A 44 6.17 -4.54 22.39
C GLU A 44 5.96 -4.83 20.90
N HIS A 45 5.48 -3.86 20.12
CA HIS A 45 5.23 -4.05 18.70
C HIS A 45 6.54 -4.15 17.91
N SER A 46 6.73 -5.30 17.27
CA SER A 46 7.85 -5.57 16.38
C SER A 46 7.63 -5.09 14.95
N ALA A 47 6.37 -4.89 14.55
CA ALA A 47 5.99 -4.36 13.25
C ALA A 47 4.59 -3.70 13.32
N ALA A 48 4.28 -2.89 12.30
CA ALA A 48 2.97 -2.31 12.09
C ALA A 48 2.52 -2.48 10.63
N VAL A 49 1.25 -2.83 10.41
CA VAL A 49 0.63 -2.95 9.09
C VAL A 49 -0.52 -1.95 8.98
N ILE A 50 -0.23 -0.80 8.38
CA ILE A 50 -1.17 0.33 8.30
C ILE A 50 -1.83 0.36 6.93
N GLU A 51 -3.15 0.24 6.91
CA GLU A 51 -3.96 0.40 5.69
C GLU A 51 -4.19 1.88 5.42
N LEU A 52 -3.84 2.35 4.23
CA LEU A 52 -4.12 3.72 3.77
C LEU A 52 -5.22 3.74 2.70
N GLY A 53 -6.26 4.52 2.98
CA GLY A 53 -7.37 4.83 2.08
C GLY A 53 -7.27 6.26 1.58
N ALA A 54 -7.83 6.50 0.40
CA ALA A 54 -8.08 7.84 -0.11
C ALA A 54 -9.34 7.83 -0.98
N SER A 55 -10.09 8.93 -0.91
CA SER A 55 -11.17 9.32 -1.81
C SER A 55 -10.82 10.58 -2.61
N ARG A 56 -9.74 11.30 -2.26
CA ARG A 56 -9.24 12.46 -3.01
C ARG A 56 -7.70 12.53 -3.03
N LEU A 57 -7.17 13.32 -3.96
CA LEU A 57 -5.74 13.62 -4.05
C LEU A 57 -5.25 14.30 -2.76
N GLY A 58 -4.06 13.96 -2.30
CA GLY A 58 -3.39 14.51 -1.11
C GLY A 58 -3.69 13.78 0.20
N GLU A 59 -4.73 12.93 0.28
CA GLU A 59 -5.03 12.19 1.51
C GLU A 59 -3.98 11.12 1.84
N ILE A 60 -3.50 10.40 0.82
CA ILE A 60 -2.42 9.44 1.02
C ILE A 60 -1.12 10.19 1.32
N ALA A 61 -0.83 11.31 0.64
CA ALA A 61 0.34 12.13 0.95
C ALA A 61 0.35 12.58 2.42
N TYR A 62 -0.80 13.02 2.94
CA TYR A 62 -0.96 13.40 4.35
C TYR A 62 -0.73 12.21 5.29
N THR A 63 -1.43 11.10 5.07
CA THR A 63 -1.37 9.94 5.96
C THR A 63 -0.02 9.24 5.91
N VAL A 64 0.58 9.11 4.73
CA VAL A 64 1.88 8.47 4.57
C VAL A 64 3.00 9.29 5.21
N GLY A 65 2.88 10.63 5.20
CA GLY A 65 3.79 11.53 5.91
C GLY A 65 3.80 11.32 7.43
N MET A 66 2.72 10.77 8.00
CA MET A 66 2.66 10.33 9.40
C MET A 66 3.20 8.90 9.57
N THR A 67 2.84 7.97 8.70
CA THR A 67 3.20 6.54 8.87
C THR A 67 4.66 6.22 8.59
N LYS A 68 5.33 7.00 7.71
CA LYS A 68 6.74 6.84 7.33
C LYS A 68 7.16 5.36 7.13
N PRO A 69 6.55 4.65 6.18
CA PRO A 69 6.74 3.21 6.04
C PRO A 69 8.15 2.86 5.51
N HIS A 70 8.68 1.72 5.97
CA HIS A 70 9.83 1.08 5.32
C HIS A 70 9.45 0.34 4.02
N VAL A 71 8.18 -0.10 3.93
CA VAL A 71 7.64 -0.83 2.78
C VAL A 71 6.24 -0.31 2.46
N ALA A 72 5.99 0.03 1.19
CA ALA A 72 4.69 0.49 0.70
C ALA A 72 4.18 -0.45 -0.38
N VAL A 73 2.91 -0.85 -0.30
CA VAL A 73 2.29 -1.82 -1.22
C VAL A 73 1.17 -1.15 -2.00
N LEU A 74 1.25 -1.22 -3.34
CA LEU A 74 0.19 -0.78 -4.25
C LEU A 74 -0.46 -1.98 -4.94
N ASN A 75 -1.67 -2.34 -4.48
CA ASN A 75 -2.38 -3.52 -4.99
C ASN A 75 -2.89 -3.34 -6.42
N ASN A 76 -3.66 -2.27 -6.66
CA ASN A 76 -4.29 -1.97 -7.95
C ASN A 76 -4.86 -0.54 -8.01
N ALA A 77 -4.94 0.00 -9.22
CA ALA A 77 -5.70 1.19 -9.59
C ALA A 77 -7.04 0.79 -10.24
N GLY A 78 -7.86 0.02 -9.50
CA GLY A 78 -9.20 -0.33 -9.99
C GLY A 78 -10.17 0.87 -10.04
N THR A 79 -11.23 0.74 -10.84
CA THR A 79 -12.24 1.79 -11.15
C THR A 79 -13.19 2.20 -10.01
N ALA A 80 -13.09 1.57 -8.82
CA ALA A 80 -13.89 2.04 -7.69
C ALA A 80 -13.52 3.48 -7.34
N HIS A 81 -14.53 4.32 -7.09
CA HIS A 81 -14.40 5.76 -6.77
C HIS A 81 -13.94 6.67 -7.93
N VAL A 82 -14.02 6.23 -9.19
CA VAL A 82 -13.68 7.10 -10.37
C VAL A 82 -14.45 8.43 -10.36
N GLY A 83 -15.72 8.43 -9.93
CA GLY A 83 -16.53 9.64 -9.83
C GLY A 83 -16.05 10.61 -8.75
N GLU A 84 -15.55 10.10 -7.62
CA GLU A 84 -15.09 10.93 -6.49
C GLU A 84 -13.69 11.51 -6.75
N PHE A 85 -12.82 10.76 -7.42
CA PHE A 85 -11.50 11.24 -7.80
C PHE A 85 -11.53 12.17 -9.01
N GLY A 86 -12.55 12.09 -9.87
CA GLY A 86 -12.64 12.90 -11.08
C GLY A 86 -11.76 12.38 -12.22
N GLY A 87 -11.57 11.06 -12.32
CA GLY A 87 -10.89 10.39 -13.43
C GLY A 87 -9.95 9.24 -13.00
N PRO A 88 -9.71 8.25 -13.88
CA PRO A 88 -8.72 7.18 -13.65
C PRO A 88 -7.31 7.70 -13.38
N GLU A 89 -6.89 8.78 -14.03
CA GLU A 89 -5.55 9.38 -13.90
C GLU A 89 -5.32 9.88 -12.47
N LYS A 90 -6.32 10.54 -11.89
CA LYS A 90 -6.26 11.03 -10.51
C LYS A 90 -6.25 9.90 -9.49
N ILE A 91 -6.87 8.76 -9.79
CA ILE A 91 -6.75 7.57 -8.93
C ILE A 91 -5.30 7.07 -8.93
N VAL A 92 -4.68 6.99 -10.11
CA VAL A 92 -3.28 6.55 -10.25
C VAL A 92 -2.34 7.50 -9.51
N GLU A 93 -2.55 8.80 -9.68
CA GLU A 93 -1.77 9.84 -9.02
C GLU A 93 -1.91 9.77 -7.49
N ALA A 94 -3.14 9.77 -6.97
CA ALA A 94 -3.40 9.75 -5.54
C ALA A 94 -2.86 8.47 -4.88
N LYS A 95 -2.98 7.33 -5.54
CA LYS A 95 -2.39 6.08 -5.02
C LYS A 95 -0.88 6.11 -4.97
N GLY A 96 -0.26 6.67 -6.01
CA GLY A 96 1.18 6.79 -6.09
C GLY A 96 1.78 7.63 -4.97
N GLU A 97 0.99 8.49 -4.31
CA GLU A 97 1.47 9.30 -3.17
C GLU A 97 2.06 8.46 -2.05
N ILE A 98 1.65 7.20 -1.89
CA ILE A 98 2.17 6.32 -0.84
C ILE A 98 3.68 6.06 -0.99
N ILE A 99 4.20 6.20 -2.22
CA ILE A 99 5.61 6.02 -2.53
C ILE A 99 6.44 7.17 -1.97
N GLU A 100 5.86 8.37 -1.84
CA GLU A 100 6.57 9.55 -1.32
C GLU A 100 6.90 9.44 0.17
N GLY A 101 6.17 8.59 0.91
CA GLY A 101 6.47 8.32 2.31
C GLY A 101 7.60 7.32 2.52
N LEU A 102 8.11 6.69 1.47
CA LEU A 102 9.27 5.81 1.56
C LEU A 102 10.56 6.63 1.64
N ASP A 103 11.42 6.27 2.58
CA ASP A 103 12.81 6.72 2.59
C ASP A 103 13.60 6.15 1.40
N ALA A 104 14.83 6.61 1.21
CA ALA A 104 15.67 6.27 0.05
C ALA A 104 15.97 4.76 -0.07
N ASP A 105 16.06 4.07 1.07
CA ASP A 105 16.25 2.62 1.18
C ASP A 105 14.92 1.83 1.30
N GLY A 106 13.80 2.53 1.26
CA GLY A 106 12.46 1.93 1.32
C GLY A 106 12.13 1.06 0.11
N VAL A 107 11.16 0.16 0.30
CA VAL A 107 10.74 -0.80 -0.74
C VAL A 107 9.33 -0.49 -1.23
N ALA A 108 9.18 -0.28 -2.53
CA ALA A 108 7.89 -0.23 -3.21
C ALA A 108 7.51 -1.62 -3.73
N VAL A 109 6.36 -2.14 -3.31
CA VAL A 109 5.78 -3.39 -3.80
C VAL A 109 4.66 -3.06 -4.78
N LEU A 110 4.88 -3.36 -6.06
CA LEU A 110 4.02 -2.93 -7.16
C LEU A 110 3.43 -4.12 -7.93
N ASN A 111 2.17 -3.98 -8.35
CA ASN A 111 1.52 -4.92 -9.24
C ASN A 111 2.01 -4.71 -10.69
N LEU A 112 2.73 -5.69 -11.24
CA LEU A 112 3.27 -5.63 -12.60
C LEU A 112 2.18 -5.84 -13.68
N ASP A 113 1.02 -6.39 -13.33
CA ASP A 113 -0.12 -6.51 -14.25
C ASP A 113 -0.96 -5.22 -14.31
N ASP A 114 -0.72 -4.24 -13.43
CA ASP A 114 -1.51 -3.01 -13.41
C ASP A 114 -1.05 -2.04 -14.52
N LYS A 115 -2.01 -1.42 -15.22
CA LYS A 115 -1.73 -0.43 -16.27
C LYS A 115 -0.94 0.78 -15.77
N ALA A 116 -1.05 1.08 -14.47
CA ALA A 116 -0.34 2.16 -13.81
C ALA A 116 1.09 1.80 -13.39
N PHE A 117 1.53 0.55 -13.60
CA PHE A 117 2.82 0.05 -13.12
C PHE A 117 4.00 0.96 -13.49
N GLU A 118 4.15 1.31 -14.78
CA GLU A 118 5.28 2.13 -15.23
C GLU A 118 5.28 3.54 -14.62
N ILE A 119 4.09 4.11 -14.35
CA ILE A 119 3.95 5.40 -13.68
C ILE A 119 4.45 5.29 -12.24
N TRP A 120 4.01 4.27 -11.50
CA TRP A 120 4.43 4.07 -10.12
C TRP A 120 5.90 3.66 -9.99
N LYS A 121 6.41 2.85 -10.93
CA LYS A 121 7.82 2.48 -11.00
C LYS A 121 8.69 3.71 -11.24
N THR A 122 8.30 4.60 -12.16
CA THR A 122 9.00 5.87 -12.38
C THR A 122 8.99 6.73 -11.11
N ARG A 123 7.84 6.79 -10.43
CA ARG A 123 7.68 7.53 -9.18
C ARG A 123 8.51 6.96 -8.02
N ALA A 124 8.76 5.66 -7.99
CA ALA A 124 9.64 5.03 -6.99
C ALA A 124 11.10 5.53 -7.09
N GLY A 125 11.52 5.99 -8.28
CA GLY A 125 12.88 6.50 -8.50
C GLY A 125 13.93 5.40 -8.30
N GLU A 126 14.95 5.69 -7.50
CA GLU A 126 16.04 4.76 -7.20
C GLU A 126 15.70 3.74 -6.10
N ARG A 127 14.53 3.87 -5.46
CA ARG A 127 14.09 2.96 -4.40
C ARG A 127 13.93 1.54 -4.94
N LYS A 128 14.12 0.56 -4.06
CA LYS A 128 13.95 -0.84 -4.43
C LYS A 128 12.49 -1.12 -4.80
N VAL A 129 12.29 -1.71 -5.98
CA VAL A 129 10.97 -2.17 -6.42
C VAL A 129 10.92 -3.69 -6.37
N LEU A 130 9.93 -4.23 -5.66
CA LEU A 130 9.54 -5.64 -5.75
C LEU A 130 8.21 -5.73 -6.51
N THR A 131 8.11 -6.69 -7.42
CA THR A 131 6.93 -6.85 -8.27
C THR A 131 6.17 -8.13 -7.97
N PHE A 132 4.85 -8.05 -8.07
CA PHE A 132 3.98 -9.22 -8.09
C PHE A 132 3.07 -9.22 -9.32
N ALA A 133 2.70 -10.40 -9.81
CA ALA A 133 1.78 -10.56 -10.93
C ALA A 133 1.09 -11.94 -10.90
N LEU A 134 -0.04 -12.06 -11.59
CA LEU A 134 -0.64 -13.33 -12.00
C LEU A 134 -0.29 -13.67 -13.44
N SER A 135 -0.22 -12.68 -14.33
CA SER A 135 -0.05 -12.92 -15.78
C SER A 135 1.39 -12.76 -16.26
N ASN A 136 2.16 -11.89 -15.61
CA ASN A 136 3.53 -11.59 -16.01
C ASN A 136 4.56 -12.34 -15.16
N LEU A 137 5.08 -13.45 -15.69
CA LEU A 137 6.07 -14.30 -15.03
C LEU A 137 7.46 -13.65 -14.83
N ALA A 138 7.68 -12.45 -15.36
CA ALA A 138 8.87 -11.66 -15.06
C ALA A 138 8.81 -10.96 -13.69
N ALA A 139 7.67 -11.05 -12.98
CA ALA A 139 7.53 -10.52 -11.63
C ALA A 139 8.43 -11.26 -10.62
N ASN A 140 8.82 -10.58 -9.54
CA ASN A 140 9.57 -11.23 -8.46
C ASN A 140 8.73 -12.29 -7.74
N PHE A 141 7.41 -12.07 -7.66
CA PHE A 141 6.45 -12.99 -7.07
C PHE A 141 5.30 -13.24 -8.04
N TYR A 142 5.02 -14.50 -8.35
CA TYR A 142 3.87 -14.88 -9.17
C TYR A 142 3.29 -16.20 -8.68
N ALA A 143 2.05 -16.48 -9.09
CA ALA A 143 1.41 -17.77 -8.89
C ALA A 143 1.27 -18.48 -10.24
N SER A 144 1.55 -19.78 -10.26
CA SER A 144 1.27 -20.70 -11.38
C SER A 144 0.30 -21.78 -10.91
N ASP A 145 -0.26 -22.54 -11.85
CA ASP A 145 -1.08 -23.72 -11.56
C ASP A 145 -2.31 -23.39 -10.70
N LEU A 146 -2.97 -22.27 -11.03
CA LEU A 146 -4.24 -21.85 -10.45
C LEU A 146 -5.37 -22.57 -11.19
N ASP A 147 -5.91 -23.61 -10.56
CA ASP A 147 -7.11 -24.34 -11.03
C ASP A 147 -8.41 -23.52 -10.88
#